data_AF-A0AAJ0LFF0-F1
#
_entry.id   AF-A0AAJ0LFF0-F1
#
_cell.length_a   1.000
_cell.length_b   1.000
_cell.length_c   1.000
_cell.angle_alpha   90.00
_cell.angle_beta   90.00
_cell.angle_gamma   90.00
#
_symmetry.space_group_name_H-M   'P 1'
#
loop_
_entity.id
_entity.type
_entity.pdbx_description
1 polymer ?
#
loop_
_entity_poly.entity_id
_entity_poly.type
_entity_poly.pdbx_seq_one_letter_code
_entity_poly.pdbx_strand_id
1 'polypeptide(L)' 'MLKLADCLLVIDLQNGVCKSEQPVARLNQLIKGVNARIDAYQAESRPIIFVQHNDKTLIAGQSTW' A
#
# COMPACT_ATOMS: atom_id res chain seq x y z
N MET A 1 -18.16 23.77 11.43
CA MET A 1 -16.78 23.27 11.62
C MET A 1 -16.12 23.13 10.25
N LEU A 2 -14.85 23.52 10.11
CA LEU A 2 -14.07 23.26 8.89
C LEU A 2 -13.80 21.75 8.77
N LYS A 3 -14.02 21.18 7.58
CA LYS A 3 -13.70 19.78 7.29
C LYS A 3 -12.27 19.74 6.75
N LEU A 4 -11.37 19.04 7.44
CA LEU A 4 -10.01 18.79 6.96
C LEU A 4 -10.05 17.83 5.77
N ALA A 5 -9.13 18.01 4.83
CA ALA A 5 -8.89 17.03 3.77
C ALA A 5 -8.34 15.73 4.38
N ASP A 6 -8.56 14.62 3.67
CA ASP A 6 -8.18 13.28 4.10
C ASP A 6 -7.68 12.48 2.87
N CYS A 7 -6.74 11.56 3.08
CA CYS A 7 -6.14 10.72 2.04
C CYS A 7 -5.86 9.31 2.57
N LEU A 8 -5.84 8.33 1.65
CA LEU A 8 -5.38 6.98 1.94
C LEU A 8 -3.88 6.88 1.66
N LEU A 9 -3.08 6.60 2.68
CA LEU A 9 -1.65 6.33 2.55
C LEU A 9 -1.41 4.82 2.64
N VAL A 10 -0.88 4.22 1.58
CA VAL A 10 -0.48 2.79 1.52
C VAL A 10 1.04 2.73 1.55
N ILE A 11 1.61 2.14 2.60
CA ILE A 11 3.06 2.12 2.87
C ILE A 11 3.61 0.71 2.63
N ASP A 12 4.63 0.62 1.79
CA ASP A 12 5.53 -0.54 1.61
C ASP A 12 4.83 -1.89 1.39
N LEU A 13 3.64 -1.88 0.74
CA LEU A 13 2.92 -3.09 0.34
C LEU A 13 3.53 -3.73 -0.93
N GLN A 14 4.87 -3.87 -0.94
CA GLN A 14 5.70 -4.33 -2.05
C GLN A 14 5.96 -5.84 -1.97
N ASN A 15 6.27 -6.48 -3.10
CA ASN A 15 6.48 -7.93 -3.15
C ASN A 15 7.63 -8.41 -2.27
N GLY A 16 8.79 -7.74 -2.33
CA GLY A 16 10.01 -8.07 -1.58
C GLY A 16 9.90 -7.78 -0.09
N VAL A 17 8.95 -6.92 0.31
CA VAL A 17 8.62 -6.69 1.72
C VAL A 17 7.63 -7.74 2.22
N CYS A 18 6.53 -7.94 1.49
CA CYS A 18 5.40 -8.73 1.97
C CYS A 18 5.53 -10.24 1.75
N LYS A 19 6.29 -10.67 0.74
CA LYS A 19 6.41 -12.06 0.28
C LYS A 19 7.85 -12.59 0.43
N SER A 20 8.60 -12.06 1.39
CA SER A 20 9.96 -12.51 1.71
C SER A 20 9.95 -13.92 2.34
N GLU A 21 11.12 -14.40 2.79
CA GLU A 21 11.24 -15.66 3.54
C GLU A 21 10.36 -15.70 4.80
N GLN A 22 10.02 -14.54 5.35
CA GLN A 22 9.06 -14.39 6.44
C GLN A 22 7.90 -13.51 5.96
N PRO A 23 6.86 -14.10 5.35
CA PRO A 23 5.75 -13.35 4.81
C PRO A 23 5.01 -12.57 5.88
N VAL A 24 4.45 -11.42 5.50
CA VAL A 24 3.58 -10.63 6.39
C VAL A 24 2.39 -11.48 6.84
N ALA A 25 2.13 -11.50 8.14
CA ALA A 25 1.03 -12.25 8.71
C ALA A 25 -0.30 -11.82 8.07
N ARG A 26 -1.11 -12.80 7.66
CA ARG A 26 -2.45 -12.56 7.09
C ARG A 26 -2.45 -11.67 5.84
N LEU A 27 -1.40 -11.75 5.00
CA LEU A 27 -1.24 -10.92 3.80
C LEU A 27 -2.49 -10.89 2.90
N ASN A 28 -3.17 -12.03 2.69
CA ASN A 28 -4.39 -12.07 1.88
C ASN A 28 -5.54 -11.26 2.49
N GLN A 29 -5.72 -11.32 3.81
CA GLN A 29 -6.73 -10.49 4.48
C GLN A 29 -6.34 -9.00 4.44
N LEU A 30 -5.05 -8.69 4.61
CA LEU A 30 -4.54 -7.33 4.49
C LEU A 30 -4.81 -6.74 3.10
N ILE A 31 -4.45 -7.45 2.03
CA ILE A 31 -4.68 -7.01 0.64
C ILE A 31 -6.18 -6.77 0.40
N LYS A 32 -7.04 -7.68 0.85
CA LYS A 32 -8.50 -7.51 0.72
C LYS A 32 -8.99 -6.24 1.43
N GLY A 33 -8.49 -5.96 2.63
CA GLY A 33 -8.83 -4.75 3.39
C GLY A 33 -8.32 -3.47 2.74
N VAL A 34 -7.08 -3.47 2.23
CA VAL A 34 -6.50 -2.32 1.53
C VAL A 34 -7.27 -2.02 0.24
N ASN A 35 -7.58 -3.04 -0.57
CA ASN A 35 -8.38 -2.85 -1.78
C ASN A 35 -9.76 -2.27 -1.49
N ALA A 36 -10.45 -2.75 -0.44
CA ALA A 36 -11.73 -2.16 -0.05
C ALA A 36 -11.62 -0.67 0.36
N ARG A 37 -10.49 -0.25 0.94
CA ARG A 37 -10.23 1.17 1.22
C ARG A 37 -9.91 1.95 -0.05
N ILE A 38 -9.15 1.37 -0.98
CA ILE A 38 -8.89 1.98 -2.29
C ILE A 38 -10.21 2.22 -3.02
N ASP A 39 -11.10 1.23 -3.08
CA ASP A 39 -12.41 1.35 -3.73
C ASP A 39 -13.24 2.50 -3.10
N ALA A 40 -13.25 2.60 -1.78
CA ALA A 40 -13.98 3.66 -1.07
C ALA A 40 -13.41 5.06 -1.35
N TYR A 41 -12.08 5.22 -1.37
CA TYR A 41 -11.45 6.51 -1.66
C TYR A 41 -11.61 6.89 -3.14
N GLN A 42 -11.54 5.92 -4.06
CA GLN A 42 -11.78 6.14 -5.49
C GLN A 42 -13.23 6.56 -5.76
N ALA A 43 -14.22 5.93 -5.11
CA ALA A 43 -15.63 6.27 -5.26
C ALA A 43 -15.95 7.72 -4.84
N GLU A 44 -15.17 8.30 -3.94
CA GLU A 44 -15.28 9.68 -3.49
C GLU A 44 -14.28 10.63 -4.17
N SER A 45 -13.52 10.17 -5.18
CA SER A 45 -12.45 10.94 -5.84
C SER A 45 -11.43 11.53 -4.85
N ARG A 46 -11.14 10.81 -3.77
CA ARG A 46 -10.19 11.22 -2.73
C ARG A 46 -8.77 10.77 -3.05
N PRO A 47 -7.73 11.50 -2.61
CA PRO A 47 -6.34 11.13 -2.86
C PRO A 47 -5.96 9.78 -2.27
N ILE A 48 -5.23 8.99 -3.05
CA ILE A 48 -4.59 7.75 -2.64
C ILE A 48 -3.10 7.87 -2.97
N ILE A 49 -2.25 7.64 -1.99
CA ILE A 49 -0.80 7.79 -2.09
C ILE A 49 -0.15 6.45 -1.76
N PHE A 50 0.65 5.95 -2.69
CA PHE A 50 1.48 4.77 -2.48
C PHE A 50 2.91 5.21 -2.17
N VAL A 51 3.44 4.74 -1.05
CA VAL A 51 4.83 4.90 -0.64
C VAL A 51 5.52 3.55 -0.81
N GLN A 52 6.71 3.58 -1.41
CA GLN A 52 7.52 2.41 -1.67
C GLN A 52 8.95 2.67 -1.20
N HIS A 53 9.46 1.78 -0.36
CA HIS A 53 10.86 1.74 0.06
C HIS A 53 11.75 1.38 -1.13
N ASN A 54 12.96 1.94 -1.17
CA ASN A 54 13.98 1.60 -2.14
C ASN A 54 15.37 1.63 -1.52
N ASP A 55 16.16 0.60 -1.77
CA ASP A 55 17.56 0.54 -1.33
C ASP A 55 18.42 -0.33 -2.27
N LYS A 56 19.61 -0.72 -1.80
CA LYS A 56 20.56 -1.55 -2.56
C LYS A 56 20.07 -2.97 -2.84
N THR A 57 19.04 -3.42 -2.13
CA THR A 57 18.47 -4.78 -2.17
C THR A 57 17.02 -4.79 -2.66
N LEU A 58 16.28 -3.70 -2.47
CA LEU A 58 14.93 -3.48 -3.00
C LEU A 58 14.98 -2.38 -4.07
N ILE A 59 15.39 -2.77 -5.28
CA ILE A 59 15.73 -1.84 -6.36
C ILE A 59 14.48 -1.44 -7.15
N ALA A 60 14.26 -0.14 -7.32
CA ALA A 60 13.10 0.41 -8.02
C ALA A 60 12.89 -0.20 -9.42
N GLY A 61 11.65 -0.59 -9.72
CA GLY A 61 11.24 -1.18 -10.99
C GLY A 61 11.51 -2.68 -11.13
N GLN A 62 12.16 -3.33 -10.18
CA GLN A 62 12.28 -4.80 -10.16
C GLN A 62 10.99 -5.45 -9.67
N SER A 63 10.77 -6.73 -9.97
CA SER A 63 9.55 -7.46 -9.57
C SER A 63 9.36 -7.56 -8.06
N THR A 64 10.45 -7.49 -7.30
CA THR A 64 10.45 -7.44 -5.84
C THR A 64 10.08 -6.06 -5.31
N TRP A 65 10.35 -4.98 -6.04
CA TRP A 65 9.97 -3.62 -5.66
C TRP A 65 8.51 -3.32 -5.98
#